data_AF-A0A7C1TFA3-F1
#
_entry.id   AF-A0A7C1TFA3-F1
#
_cell.length_a   1.000
_cell.length_b   1.000
_cell.length_c   1.000
_cell.angle_alpha   90.00
_cell.angle_beta   90.00
_cell.angle_gamma   90.00
#
_symmetry.space_group_name_H-M   'P 1'
#
loop_
_entity.id
_entity.type
_entity.pdbx_description
1 polymer ?
#
loop_
_entity_poly.entity_id
_entity_poly.type
_entity_poly.pdbx_seq_one_letter_code
_entity_poly.pdbx_strand_id
1 'polypeptide(L)'
;MMRLNYKLIGMFVSGLLLGSPAWAESGHMQMEKQAPAVHDMSNMHEQGHNNMKEQIGDTGTDTGKQEKAMNEPMPIEQSGFSRGSVVRSVFTSAVKDREPTDSIKELNTNSDKVIYYTELRDMAGQTARHRWEYNGKIMAEVEFKVGGSRWRVWSSKSLVPGWTGEWKVSVLNGANEVISEDILTYSPAVAEPAVEESTTPSADSVQGQ
;
A
#
# COMPACT_ATOMS: atom_id res chain seq x y z
N MET A 1 -30.06 4.07 22.57
CA MET A 1 -30.19 4.46 21.15
C MET A 1 -28.95 5.24 20.74
N MET A 2 -27.91 4.55 20.26
CA MET A 2 -26.71 5.20 19.71
C MET A 2 -26.73 5.02 18.20
N ARG A 3 -26.77 6.14 17.48
CA ARG A 3 -26.75 6.18 16.01
C ARG A 3 -25.31 6.02 15.53
N LEU A 4 -25.10 5.02 14.69
CA LEU A 4 -23.81 4.65 14.12
C LEU A 4 -23.74 5.26 12.71
N ASN A 5 -22.95 6.32 12.55
CA ASN A 5 -22.77 7.00 11.28
C ASN A 5 -21.71 6.25 10.45
N TYR A 6 -22.16 5.37 9.55
CA TYR A 6 -21.31 4.82 8.49
C TYR A 6 -21.49 5.62 7.20
N LYS A 7 -20.41 6.24 6.73
CA LYS A 7 -20.37 6.91 5.42
C LYS A 7 -20.08 5.83 4.37
N LEU A 8 -21.12 5.43 3.66
CA LEU A 8 -21.08 4.52 2.50
C LEU A 8 -20.42 5.26 1.33
N ILE A 9 -19.26 4.80 0.85
CA ILE A 9 -18.66 5.25 -0.41
C ILE A 9 -19.00 4.19 -1.45
N GLY A 10 -19.87 4.59 -2.38
CA GLY A 10 -20.39 3.73 -3.44
C GLY A 10 -19.30 3.35 -4.46
N MET A 11 -19.29 2.07 -4.81
CA MET A 11 -18.71 1.57 -6.05
C MET A 11 -19.59 1.99 -7.22
N PHE A 12 -19.00 2.62 -8.25
CA PHE A 12 -19.57 2.61 -9.59
C PHE A 12 -18.74 1.66 -10.45
N VAL A 13 -19.34 0.55 -10.84
CA VAL A 13 -18.89 -0.32 -11.92
C VAL A 13 -19.99 -0.33 -12.97
N SER A 14 -19.70 0.23 -14.14
CA SER A 14 -20.42 0.08 -15.41
C SER A 14 -19.50 0.68 -16.46
N GLY A 15 -19.20 0.08 -17.60
CA GLY A 15 -19.66 -1.13 -18.25
C GLY A 15 -19.06 -1.04 -19.65
N LEU A 16 -18.41 -2.12 -20.10
CA LEU A 16 -17.82 -2.24 -21.43
C LEU A 16 -18.95 -2.43 -22.45
N LEU A 17 -18.99 -1.69 -23.56
CA LEU A 17 -19.53 -2.21 -24.84
C LEU A 17 -18.98 -1.45 -26.06
N LEU A 18 -18.83 -2.23 -27.12
CA LEU A 18 -18.10 -2.06 -28.38
C LEU A 18 -18.66 -0.97 -29.32
N GLY A 19 -17.80 -0.41 -30.18
CA GLY A 19 -18.24 0.26 -31.40
C GLY A 19 -17.18 1.12 -32.09
N SER A 20 -16.39 0.51 -32.99
CA SER A 20 -15.62 1.25 -34.01
C SER A 20 -16.55 1.82 -35.09
N PRO A 21 -16.15 2.91 -35.75
CA PRO A 21 -16.39 3.05 -37.18
C PRO A 21 -15.08 3.28 -37.95
N ALA A 22 -14.77 2.34 -38.84
CA ALA A 22 -14.00 2.59 -40.05
C ALA A 22 -14.99 3.01 -41.14
N TRP A 23 -14.75 4.12 -41.84
CA TRP A 23 -14.99 4.30 -43.29
C TRP A 23 -14.60 5.71 -43.77
N ALA A 24 -13.89 5.72 -44.89
CA ALA A 24 -13.86 6.75 -45.96
C ALA A 24 -13.14 8.09 -45.72
N GLU A 25 -11.81 8.05 -45.88
CA GLU A 25 -11.06 8.64 -47.00
C GLU A 25 -11.80 9.63 -47.94
N SER A 26 -11.28 10.86 -48.05
CA SER A 26 -11.06 11.61 -49.31
C SER A 26 -10.62 13.06 -49.03
N GLY A 27 -9.50 13.50 -49.60
CA GLY A 27 -9.20 14.93 -49.72
C GLY A 27 -7.73 15.36 -49.61
N HIS A 28 -6.85 14.78 -50.44
CA HIS A 28 -5.59 15.44 -50.81
C HIS A 28 -5.89 16.71 -51.60
N MET A 29 -5.42 17.89 -51.16
CA MET A 29 -5.03 18.98 -52.07
C MET A 29 -3.82 19.74 -51.50
N GLN A 30 -2.68 19.54 -52.16
CA GLN A 30 -1.52 20.42 -52.18
C GLN A 30 -1.76 21.56 -53.18
N MET A 31 -1.25 22.76 -52.87
CA MET A 31 -0.53 23.72 -53.74
C MET A 31 -0.53 25.06 -53.01
N GLU A 32 0.59 25.62 -52.55
CA GLU A 32 1.82 26.09 -53.23
C GLU A 32 1.77 27.60 -53.56
N LYS A 33 2.93 28.24 -53.28
CA LYS A 33 3.49 29.54 -53.76
C LYS A 33 3.05 30.84 -53.07
N GLN A 34 3.97 31.46 -52.31
CA GLN A 34 4.96 32.43 -52.84
C GLN A 34 5.89 32.99 -51.73
N ALA A 35 7.16 33.22 -52.07
CA ALA A 35 8.18 34.00 -51.37
C ALA A 35 8.73 35.06 -52.37
N PRO A 36 9.81 35.86 -52.13
CA PRO A 36 10.48 36.36 -50.90
C PRO A 36 10.80 37.89 -50.96
N ALA A 37 11.41 38.49 -49.91
CA ALA A 37 12.32 39.65 -49.98
C ALA A 37 13.01 39.90 -48.60
N VAL A 38 14.29 39.58 -48.38
CA VAL A 38 15.56 40.38 -48.46
C VAL A 38 15.97 41.21 -47.22
N HIS A 39 17.23 40.93 -46.80
CA HIS A 39 18.27 41.73 -46.10
C HIS A 39 18.04 42.31 -44.68
N ASP A 40 18.89 41.88 -43.74
CA ASP A 40 19.93 42.74 -43.16
C ASP A 40 21.11 41.89 -42.61
N MET A 41 22.33 42.23 -43.02
CA MET A 41 23.60 41.75 -42.45
C MET A 41 24.36 42.99 -41.98
N SER A 42 24.75 43.06 -40.70
CA SER A 42 26.01 43.68 -40.24
C SER A 42 26.10 43.67 -38.71
N ASN A 43 27.02 42.88 -38.15
CA ASN A 43 27.95 43.43 -37.17
C ASN A 43 29.20 42.54 -37.10
N MET A 44 30.26 42.98 -37.80
CA MET A 44 31.64 42.59 -37.54
C MET A 44 32.21 43.53 -36.48
N HIS A 45 32.94 43.00 -35.51
CA HIS A 45 34.12 43.68 -34.96
C HIS A 45 35.20 42.64 -34.64
N GLU A 46 36.41 43.01 -35.03
CA GLU A 46 37.60 42.20 -35.20
C GLU A 46 38.65 42.58 -34.13
N GLN A 47 39.61 41.67 -33.94
CA GLN A 47 41.01 41.85 -33.52
C GLN A 47 41.39 41.91 -32.03
N GLY A 48 42.41 41.10 -31.70
CA GLY A 48 43.12 41.12 -30.42
C GLY A 48 44.19 40.03 -30.17
N HIS A 49 45.00 39.69 -31.16
CA HIS A 49 46.41 39.23 -31.13
C HIS A 49 47.12 38.68 -29.85
N ASN A 50 47.82 37.54 -30.07
CA ASN A 50 49.21 37.18 -29.66
C ASN A 50 49.51 36.47 -28.30
N ASN A 51 49.68 35.13 -28.40
CA ASN A 51 50.85 34.30 -28.10
C ASN A 51 51.81 34.65 -26.92
N MET A 52 51.93 33.76 -25.91
CA MET A 52 53.23 33.39 -25.31
C MET A 52 53.21 31.97 -24.70
N LYS A 53 54.33 31.28 -24.91
CA LYS A 53 54.67 29.89 -24.57
C LYS A 53 55.62 29.88 -23.37
N GLU A 54 55.36 29.03 -22.37
CA GLU A 54 56.33 28.40 -21.46
C GLU A 54 55.57 27.30 -20.69
N GLN A 55 55.60 26.03 -21.10
CA GLN A 55 56.64 24.99 -20.94
C GLN A 55 56.78 24.42 -19.51
N ILE A 56 56.64 23.09 -19.47
CA ILE A 56 57.15 22.08 -18.52
C ILE A 56 56.33 21.81 -17.24
N GLY A 57 55.80 20.58 -17.17
CA GLY A 57 55.19 19.99 -15.98
C GLY A 57 54.43 18.71 -16.31
N ASP A 58 55.15 17.69 -16.75
CA ASP A 58 54.69 16.31 -16.92
C ASP A 58 54.12 15.74 -15.62
N THR A 59 52.85 15.32 -15.63
CA THR A 59 52.45 14.00 -15.12
C THR A 59 51.23 13.55 -15.91
N GLY A 60 51.45 12.59 -16.80
CA GLY A 60 50.39 11.90 -17.52
C GLY A 60 49.35 11.28 -16.57
N THR A 61 48.09 11.64 -16.78
CA THR A 61 46.95 10.78 -16.43
C THR A 61 46.18 10.52 -17.71
N ASP A 62 46.28 9.27 -18.15
CA ASP A 62 45.54 8.66 -19.24
C ASP A 62 44.04 8.85 -19.00
N THR A 63 43.45 9.85 -19.66
CA THR A 63 42.01 10.03 -19.73
C THR A 63 41.51 9.26 -20.93
N GLY A 64 41.26 7.97 -20.71
CA GLY A 64 40.50 7.12 -21.60
C GLY A 64 39.08 7.66 -21.80
N LYS A 65 38.83 8.11 -23.02
CA LYS A 65 37.53 8.46 -23.57
C LYS A 65 36.62 7.24 -23.62
N GLN A 66 35.55 7.22 -22.83
CA GLN A 66 34.32 6.46 -23.13
C GLN A 66 33.09 7.31 -22.81
N GLU A 67 32.61 8.05 -23.80
CA GLU A 67 31.18 8.37 -23.91
C GLU A 67 30.43 7.07 -24.14
N LYS A 68 29.49 6.69 -23.25
CA LYS A 68 28.24 5.98 -23.56
C LYS A 68 27.57 5.47 -22.27
N ALA A 69 26.62 6.25 -21.73
CA ALA A 69 25.37 5.78 -21.09
C ALA A 69 24.65 6.96 -20.42
N MET A 70 24.36 8.02 -21.18
CA MET A 70 23.30 8.95 -20.80
C MET A 70 22.00 8.32 -21.32
N ASN A 71 21.35 7.47 -20.50
CA ASN A 71 19.95 7.02 -20.58
C ASN A 71 19.56 5.89 -19.58
N GLU A 72 20.36 5.61 -18.55
CA GLU A 72 19.83 4.83 -17.41
C GLU A 72 19.15 5.80 -16.44
N PRO A 73 17.84 5.65 -16.13
CA PRO A 73 17.25 6.39 -15.03
C PRO A 73 18.01 5.97 -13.78
N MET A 74 18.76 6.91 -13.18
CA MET A 74 19.38 6.68 -11.89
C MET A 74 18.30 6.16 -10.94
N PRO A 75 18.54 5.06 -10.20
CA PRO A 75 17.69 4.72 -9.07
C PRO A 75 17.63 5.97 -8.21
N ILE A 76 16.45 6.54 -8.03
CA ILE A 76 16.26 7.57 -7.02
C ILE A 76 16.43 6.83 -5.70
N GLU A 77 17.66 6.78 -5.22
CA GLU A 77 18.01 6.44 -3.84
C GLU A 77 17.21 7.40 -2.97
N GLN A 78 16.04 6.95 -2.53
CA GLN A 78 15.14 7.70 -1.66
C GLN A 78 15.71 7.68 -0.23
N SER A 79 16.98 8.07 -0.09
CA SER A 79 17.86 7.85 1.06
C SER A 79 17.77 8.95 2.14
N GLY A 80 16.76 9.82 2.05
CA GLY A 80 16.55 10.92 3.01
C GLY A 80 15.40 10.74 3.99
N PHE A 81 14.51 9.75 3.80
CA PHE A 81 13.34 9.54 4.67
C PHE A 81 13.46 8.20 5.42
N SER A 82 13.32 8.23 6.75
CA SER A 82 13.24 7.01 7.54
C SER A 82 12.02 6.19 7.08
N ARG A 83 12.20 4.88 6.87
CA ARG A 83 11.07 3.96 6.62
C ARG A 83 10.12 3.84 7.82
N GLY A 84 10.56 4.26 9.01
CA GLY A 84 9.87 4.01 10.26
C GLY A 84 10.01 2.56 10.74
N SER A 85 9.59 2.31 11.97
CA SER A 85 9.54 0.96 12.53
C SER A 85 8.34 0.78 13.47
N VAL A 86 7.92 -0.48 13.61
CA VAL A 86 6.98 -0.91 14.64
C VAL A 86 7.78 -1.51 15.79
N VAL A 87 7.73 -0.89 16.96
CA VAL A 87 8.44 -1.40 18.16
C VAL A 87 7.58 -2.30 19.03
N ARG A 88 6.25 -2.24 18.84
CA ARG A 88 5.29 -3.14 19.49
C ARG A 88 4.03 -3.22 18.66
N SER A 89 3.56 -4.44 18.42
CA SER A 89 2.25 -4.73 17.85
C SER A 89 1.57 -5.82 18.68
N VAL A 90 0.25 -5.74 18.81
CA VAL A 90 -0.52 -6.74 19.55
C VAL A 90 -2.00 -6.70 19.14
N PHE A 91 -2.62 -7.87 19.03
CA PHE A 91 -4.08 -7.96 19.04
C PHE A 91 -4.59 -7.94 20.47
N THR A 92 -5.61 -7.16 20.74
CA THR A 92 -6.16 -6.96 22.09
C THR A 92 -7.68 -6.82 22.05
N SER A 93 -8.34 -7.16 23.15
CA SER A 93 -9.78 -6.97 23.34
C SER A 93 -10.13 -5.50 23.57
N ALA A 94 -9.24 -4.74 24.22
CA ALA A 94 -9.46 -3.33 24.53
C ALA A 94 -8.15 -2.53 24.60
N VAL A 95 -8.26 -1.22 24.42
CA VAL A 95 -7.20 -0.26 24.69
C VAL A 95 -7.70 0.68 25.77
N LYS A 96 -6.99 0.75 26.89
CA LYS A 96 -7.30 1.62 28.03
C LYS A 96 -6.06 2.46 28.35
N ASP A 97 -6.26 3.75 28.60
CA ASP A 97 -5.16 4.68 28.91
C ASP A 97 -4.02 4.66 27.87
N ARG A 98 -4.39 4.43 26.59
CA ARG A 98 -3.50 4.28 25.42
C ARG A 98 -2.58 3.06 25.46
N GLU A 99 -2.92 2.06 26.26
CA GLU A 99 -2.20 0.79 26.35
C GLU A 99 -3.17 -0.39 26.08
N PRO A 100 -2.71 -1.46 25.40
CA PRO A 100 -3.50 -2.67 25.23
C PRO A 100 -3.76 -3.34 26.58
N THR A 101 -4.94 -3.91 26.78
CA THR A 101 -5.30 -4.54 28.06
C THR A 101 -4.89 -6.02 28.15
N ASP A 102 -4.68 -6.66 27.02
CA ASP A 102 -4.31 -8.08 26.88
C ASP A 102 -3.55 -8.32 25.56
N SER A 103 -3.19 -9.58 25.33
CA SER A 103 -2.55 -10.05 24.10
C SER A 103 -3.27 -11.29 23.59
N ILE A 104 -3.82 -11.19 22.40
CA ILE A 104 -4.64 -12.22 21.76
C ILE A 104 -3.86 -12.79 20.59
N LYS A 105 -3.78 -14.12 20.50
CA LYS A 105 -3.29 -14.83 19.31
C LYS A 105 -4.38 -15.65 18.65
N GLU A 106 -5.35 -16.06 19.45
CA GLU A 106 -6.49 -16.86 19.05
C GLU A 106 -7.75 -16.22 19.61
N LEU A 107 -8.78 -16.15 18.76
CA LEU A 107 -10.10 -15.64 19.12
C LEU A 107 -11.13 -16.63 18.56
N ASN A 108 -12.26 -16.78 19.24
CA ASN A 108 -13.34 -17.60 18.73
C ASN A 108 -14.61 -16.78 18.52
N THR A 109 -15.62 -17.38 17.88
CA THR A 109 -16.87 -16.69 17.50
C THR A 109 -17.73 -16.20 18.67
N ASN A 110 -17.33 -16.42 19.93
CA ASN A 110 -17.95 -15.74 21.08
C ASN A 110 -17.55 -14.25 21.16
N SER A 111 -16.52 -13.84 20.41
CA SER A 111 -16.08 -12.45 20.28
C SER A 111 -16.03 -12.08 18.81
N ASP A 112 -16.83 -11.08 18.44
CA ASP A 112 -16.97 -10.62 17.06
C ASP A 112 -16.08 -9.42 16.73
N LYS A 113 -15.20 -9.02 17.65
CA LYS A 113 -14.36 -7.83 17.50
C LYS A 113 -12.96 -8.07 18.06
N VAL A 114 -11.97 -7.56 17.34
CA VAL A 114 -10.58 -7.49 17.78
C VAL A 114 -10.01 -6.11 17.49
N ILE A 115 -9.06 -5.65 18.31
CA ILE A 115 -8.29 -4.43 18.09
C ILE A 115 -6.85 -4.83 17.78
N TYR A 116 -6.26 -4.22 16.75
CA TYR A 116 -4.83 -4.30 16.49
C TYR A 116 -4.17 -2.98 16.90
N TYR A 117 -3.36 -3.04 17.95
CA TYR A 117 -2.60 -1.93 18.51
C TYR A 117 -1.19 -1.94 17.96
N THR A 118 -0.65 -0.75 17.64
CA THR A 118 0.75 -0.59 17.25
C THR A 118 1.39 0.62 17.90
N GLU A 119 2.67 0.48 18.22
CA GLU A 119 3.56 1.57 18.63
C GLU A 119 4.64 1.76 17.57
N LEU A 120 4.68 2.97 17.01
CA LEU A 120 5.49 3.39 15.87
C LEU A 120 6.65 4.26 16.34
N ARG A 121 7.79 4.15 15.64
CA ARG A 121 8.97 5.01 15.78
C ARG A 121 9.43 5.56 14.45
N ASP A 122 10.01 6.75 14.49
CA ASP A 122 10.69 7.40 13.35
C ASP A 122 9.80 7.61 12.12
N MET A 123 8.50 7.79 12.37
CA MET A 123 7.46 8.05 11.35
C MET A 123 6.84 9.45 11.47
N ALA A 124 7.43 10.35 12.25
CA ALA A 124 6.88 11.70 12.44
C ALA A 124 6.68 12.40 11.08
N GLY A 125 5.47 12.93 10.84
CA GLY A 125 5.10 13.57 9.58
C GLY A 125 4.69 12.61 8.45
N GLN A 126 4.77 11.29 8.67
CA GLN A 126 4.36 10.27 7.70
C GLN A 126 2.95 9.74 7.96
N THR A 127 2.46 8.90 7.04
CA THR A 127 1.26 8.09 7.21
C THR A 127 1.65 6.65 7.52
N ALA A 128 0.98 6.04 8.48
CA ALA A 128 0.99 4.60 8.70
C ALA A 128 -0.39 4.03 8.34
N ARG A 129 -0.45 2.77 7.90
CA ARG A 129 -1.71 2.11 7.56
C ARG A 129 -1.75 0.70 8.13
N HIS A 130 -2.86 0.34 8.76
CA HIS A 130 -3.17 -1.06 9.05
C HIS A 130 -3.97 -1.64 7.89
N ARG A 131 -3.49 -2.72 7.30
CA ARG A 131 -4.17 -3.48 6.24
C ARG A 131 -4.60 -4.84 6.77
N TRP A 132 -5.91 -5.04 6.85
CA TRP A 132 -6.54 -6.27 7.29
C TRP A 132 -6.80 -7.17 6.09
N GLU A 133 -6.28 -8.40 6.14
CA GLU A 133 -6.42 -9.40 5.09
C GLU A 133 -7.04 -10.69 5.64
N TYR A 134 -7.93 -11.28 4.84
CA TYR A 134 -8.50 -12.60 5.09
C TYR A 134 -8.48 -13.38 3.78
N ASN A 135 -7.95 -14.61 3.80
CA ASN A 135 -7.77 -15.44 2.61
C ASN A 135 -7.08 -14.71 1.44
N GLY A 136 -6.05 -13.92 1.73
CA GLY A 136 -5.30 -13.13 0.74
C GLY A 136 -6.05 -11.93 0.16
N LYS A 137 -7.29 -11.66 0.60
CA LYS A 137 -8.06 -10.50 0.16
C LYS A 137 -7.99 -9.39 1.19
N ILE A 138 -7.77 -8.15 0.72
CA ILE A 138 -7.85 -6.95 1.55
C ILE A 138 -9.30 -6.71 1.96
N MET A 139 -9.53 -6.72 3.27
CA MET A 139 -10.85 -6.57 3.88
C MET A 139 -11.07 -5.18 4.51
N ALA A 140 -10.00 -4.49 4.87
CA ALA A 140 -10.01 -3.10 5.32
C ALA A 140 -8.61 -2.50 5.29
N GLU A 141 -8.55 -1.18 5.08
CA GLU A 141 -7.35 -0.37 5.26
C GLU A 141 -7.70 0.83 6.15
N VAL A 142 -6.88 1.08 7.17
CA VAL A 142 -7.10 2.18 8.12
C VAL A 142 -5.82 3.01 8.21
N GLU A 143 -5.91 4.28 7.85
CA GLU A 143 -4.78 5.21 7.82
C GLU A 143 -4.66 6.05 9.09
N PHE A 144 -3.43 6.35 9.46
CA PHE A 144 -3.07 7.18 10.61
C PHE A 144 -2.01 8.20 10.22
N LYS A 145 -2.26 9.49 10.49
CA LYS A 145 -1.25 10.55 10.38
C LYS A 145 -0.41 10.54 11.65
N VAL A 146 0.90 10.34 11.51
CA VAL A 146 1.83 10.20 12.64
C VAL A 146 2.40 11.57 13.01
N GLY A 147 2.08 12.04 14.22
CA GLY A 147 2.43 13.40 14.66
C GLY A 147 3.73 13.54 15.45
N GLY A 148 4.40 12.44 15.81
CA GLY A 148 5.58 12.49 16.69
C GLY A 148 6.52 11.31 16.50
N SER A 149 7.71 11.42 17.10
CA SER A 149 8.78 10.41 16.99
C SER A 149 8.42 9.06 17.62
N ARG A 150 7.53 9.07 18.61
CA ARG A 150 6.85 7.90 19.18
C ARG A 150 5.35 8.11 19.04
N TRP A 151 4.66 7.17 18.41
CA TRP A 151 3.23 7.30 18.17
C TRP A 151 2.52 5.98 18.40
N ARG A 152 1.35 6.03 19.02
CA ARG A 152 0.52 4.84 19.31
C ARG A 152 -0.78 4.97 18.55
N VAL A 153 -1.13 3.94 17.79
CA VAL A 153 -2.36 3.89 17.00
C VAL A 153 -3.01 2.53 17.16
N TRP A 154 -4.28 2.43 16.80
CA TRP A 154 -4.99 1.17 16.79
C TRP A 154 -6.15 1.23 15.80
N SER A 155 -6.45 0.09 15.19
CA SER A 155 -7.65 -0.12 14.39
C SER A 155 -8.42 -1.31 14.94
N SER A 156 -9.75 -1.32 14.80
CA SER A 156 -10.55 -2.50 15.13
C SER A 156 -11.12 -3.17 13.88
N LYS A 157 -11.31 -4.48 13.95
CA LYS A 157 -12.04 -5.25 12.95
C LYS A 157 -13.16 -6.03 13.61
N SER A 158 -14.35 -5.96 13.03
CA SER A 158 -15.43 -6.89 13.34
C SER A 158 -15.23 -8.17 12.51
N LEU A 159 -15.17 -9.32 13.18
CA LEU A 159 -14.96 -10.63 12.60
C LEU A 159 -16.29 -11.36 12.49
N VAL A 160 -16.73 -11.57 11.25
CA VAL A 160 -17.97 -12.31 10.97
C VAL A 160 -17.74 -13.77 11.34
N PRO A 161 -18.63 -14.44 12.10
CA PRO A 161 -18.47 -15.84 12.51
C PRO A 161 -18.24 -16.84 11.37
N GLY A 162 -18.66 -16.53 10.15
CA GLY A 162 -18.41 -17.35 8.95
C GLY A 162 -17.02 -17.16 8.31
N TRP A 163 -16.20 -16.23 8.79
CA TRP A 163 -14.86 -15.95 8.27
C TRP A 163 -13.79 -16.42 9.25
N THR A 164 -13.90 -17.67 9.67
CA THR A 164 -12.91 -18.36 10.49
C THR A 164 -11.66 -18.69 9.67
N GLY A 165 -10.53 -18.83 10.35
CA GLY A 165 -9.22 -19.04 9.77
C GLY A 165 -8.24 -17.95 10.19
N GLU A 166 -7.16 -17.82 9.43
CA GLU A 166 -6.12 -16.84 9.69
C GLU A 166 -6.52 -15.47 9.15
N TRP A 167 -6.41 -14.48 10.03
CA TRP A 167 -6.47 -13.07 9.70
C TRP A 167 -5.07 -12.49 9.79
N LYS A 168 -4.65 -11.80 8.75
CA LYS A 168 -3.37 -11.10 8.74
C LYS A 168 -3.60 -9.60 8.87
N VAL A 169 -2.77 -8.94 9.66
CA VAL A 169 -2.67 -7.47 9.64
C VAL A 169 -1.25 -7.07 9.29
N SER A 170 -1.11 -6.28 8.23
CA SER A 170 0.17 -5.66 7.86
C SER A 170 0.15 -4.19 8.27
N VAL A 171 1.26 -3.70 8.79
CA VAL A 171 1.52 -2.26 8.97
C VAL A 171 2.32 -1.77 7.77
N LEU A 172 1.78 -0.77 7.06
CA LEU A 172 2.42 -0.14 5.92
C LEU A 172 2.85 1.29 6.26
N ASN A 173 3.98 1.70 5.68
CA ASN A 173 4.42 3.09 5.70
C ASN A 173 3.85 3.89 4.52
N GLY A 174 4.22 5.18 4.42
CA GLY A 174 3.75 6.08 3.37
C GLY A 174 4.18 5.70 1.94
N ALA A 175 5.17 4.83 1.79
CA ALA A 175 5.61 4.28 0.51
C ALA A 175 4.90 2.95 0.14
N ASN A 176 3.86 2.57 0.90
CA ASN A 176 3.17 1.27 0.80
C ASN A 176 4.09 0.06 1.06
N GLU A 177 5.19 0.26 1.79
CA GLU A 177 6.07 -0.83 2.17
C GLU A 177 5.58 -1.43 3.47
N VAL A 178 5.56 -2.76 3.54
CA VAL A 178 5.23 -3.48 4.77
C VAL A 178 6.41 -3.36 5.74
N ILE A 179 6.13 -2.88 6.94
CA ILE A 179 7.12 -2.70 8.02
C ILE A 179 6.86 -3.61 9.23
N SER A 180 5.72 -4.30 9.28
CA SER A 180 5.37 -5.32 10.27
C SER A 180 4.17 -6.13 9.78
N GLU A 181 4.08 -7.41 10.16
CA GLU A 181 2.93 -8.28 9.93
C GLU A 181 2.66 -9.15 11.15
N ASP A 182 1.39 -9.36 11.48
CA ASP A 182 0.95 -10.25 12.55
C ASP A 182 -0.27 -11.07 12.10
N ILE A 183 -0.43 -12.26 12.71
CA ILE A 183 -1.52 -13.20 12.42
C ILE A 183 -2.40 -13.38 13.66
N LEU A 184 -3.71 -13.42 13.43
CA LEU A 184 -4.72 -13.81 14.41
C LEU A 184 -5.44 -15.06 13.89
N THR A 185 -5.53 -16.10 14.72
CA THR A 185 -6.34 -17.28 14.42
C THR A 185 -7.76 -17.05 14.92
N TYR A 186 -8.75 -17.12 14.04
CA TYR A 186 -10.17 -16.99 14.40
C TYR A 186 -10.90 -18.32 14.20
N SER A 187 -11.38 -18.96 15.26
CA SER A 187 -11.99 -20.29 15.22
C SER A 187 -13.49 -20.26 15.56
N PRO A 188 -14.29 -21.24 15.11
CA PRO A 188 -15.62 -21.45 15.67
C PRO A 188 -15.52 -21.61 17.18
N ALA A 189 -16.41 -20.98 17.93
CA ALA A 189 -16.61 -21.36 19.31
C ALA A 189 -17.01 -22.84 19.32
N VAL A 190 -16.27 -23.66 20.07
CA VAL A 190 -16.71 -25.03 20.33
C VAL A 190 -18.04 -24.90 21.06
N ALA A 191 -19.13 -25.19 20.37
CA ALA A 191 -20.37 -25.48 21.05
C ALA A 191 -20.02 -26.64 21.98
N GLU A 192 -20.15 -26.44 23.29
CA GLU A 192 -20.26 -27.56 24.22
C GLU A 192 -21.15 -28.59 23.54
N PRO A 193 -20.72 -29.86 23.42
CA PRO A 193 -21.52 -30.84 22.73
C PRO A 193 -22.89 -30.76 23.38
N ALA A 194 -23.88 -30.35 22.59
CA ALA A 194 -25.26 -30.44 22.99
C ALA A 194 -25.37 -31.85 23.55
N VAL A 195 -25.78 -31.95 24.81
CA VAL A 195 -26.14 -33.21 25.43
C VAL A 195 -27.36 -33.65 24.63
N GLU A 196 -27.11 -34.27 23.48
CA GLU A 196 -28.10 -34.99 22.71
C GLU A 196 -28.43 -36.16 23.61
N GLU A 197 -29.52 -35.95 24.35
CA GLU A 197 -30.44 -36.97 24.81
C GLU A 197 -30.26 -38.22 23.95
N SER A 198 -29.68 -39.23 24.57
CA SER A 198 -29.74 -40.59 24.08
C SER A 198 -31.22 -40.95 24.01
N THR A 199 -31.82 -40.77 22.82
CA THR A 199 -33.00 -41.54 22.44
C THR A 199 -32.55 -42.99 22.39
N THR A 200 -32.55 -43.64 23.56
CA THR A 200 -32.47 -45.08 23.68
C THR A 200 -33.67 -45.62 22.92
N PRO A 201 -33.51 -46.43 21.86
CA PRO A 201 -34.64 -47.17 21.35
C PRO A 201 -35.03 -48.15 22.47
N SER A 202 -36.16 -47.88 23.14
CA SER A 202 -36.85 -48.91 23.92
C SER A 202 -37.29 -50.01 22.96
N ALA A 203 -36.37 -50.93 22.69
CA ALA A 203 -36.71 -52.28 22.34
C ALA A 203 -37.15 -52.96 23.65
N ASP A 204 -38.42 -52.81 24.01
CA ASP A 204 -39.05 -53.72 24.95
C ASP A 204 -39.88 -54.74 24.16
N SER A 205 -39.21 -55.86 23.96
CA SER A 205 -39.71 -57.22 23.82
C SER A 205 -41.22 -57.43 23.68
N VAL A 206 -41.55 -57.96 22.50
CA VAL A 206 -42.48 -59.08 22.33
C VAL A 206 -42.33 -60.11 23.46
N GLN A 207 -43.40 -60.35 24.24
CA GLN A 207 -43.87 -61.68 24.66
C GLN A 207 -45.10 -61.57 25.59
N GLY A 208 -46.20 -62.25 25.24
CA GLY A 208 -47.12 -62.79 26.24
C GLY A 208 -48.63 -62.61 26.01
N GLN A 209 -49.23 -63.67 25.43
CA GLN A 209 -50.64 -64.14 25.51
C GLN A 209 -51.68 -63.56 24.54
#